data_AF-A0AAJ0V394-F1
#
_entry.id   AF-A0AAJ0V394-F1
#
_cell.length_a   1.000
_cell.length_b   1.000
_cell.length_c   1.000
_cell.angle_alpha   90.00
_cell.angle_beta   90.00
_cell.angle_gamma   90.00
#
_symmetry.space_group_name_H-M   'P 1'
#
loop_
_entity.id
_entity.type
_entity.pdbx_description
1 polymer ?
#
loop_
_entity_poly.entity_id
_entity_poly.type
_entity_poly.pdbx_seq_one_letter_code
_entity_poly.pdbx_strand_id
1 'polypeptide(L)'
;MSVPVLVGKFRLEHLRRSRAMRRLRQHTLKTEDRTNIRDVISISERPGTAEDRVIPGYWEGNLLFGNANSRIAALVERQTRFVMLVKIASKDSEAAVNALIRHAGKLPHELYKSLTWDRGTEMAGHRRFTVATDIKVYFCDPQHPWQRGTNENTNGLLRQYLPKGTDLSAYLQAKLNAIARRLNERPRKTLNFDTPAERFQQAVASTG
;
A
#
# COMPACT_ATOMS: atom_id res chain seq x y z
N MET A 1 10.57 -43.86 27.38
CA MET A 1 10.80 -42.52 27.93
C MET A 1 10.79 -41.52 26.79
N SER A 2 9.73 -40.72 26.65
CA SER A 2 9.61 -39.71 25.60
C SER A 2 10.07 -38.37 26.19
N VAL A 3 11.11 -37.78 25.60
CA VAL A 3 11.61 -36.45 25.98
C VAL A 3 10.80 -35.42 25.20
N PRO A 4 10.01 -34.52 25.83
CA PRO A 4 9.35 -33.46 25.11
C PRO A 4 10.39 -32.39 24.75
N VAL A 5 10.50 -32.08 23.46
CA VAL A 5 11.25 -30.94 22.93
C VAL A 5 10.58 -29.65 23.41
N LEU A 6 11.10 -29.06 24.49
CA LEU A 6 10.78 -27.71 24.95
C LEU A 6 11.62 -26.70 24.16
N VAL A 7 11.28 -26.47 22.89
CA VAL A 7 11.84 -25.35 22.12
C VAL A 7 10.73 -24.36 21.81
N GLY A 8 10.82 -23.16 22.41
CA GLY A 8 10.30 -21.95 21.75
C GLY A 8 9.18 -21.15 22.42
N LYS A 9 9.04 -21.10 23.76
CA LYS A 9 8.09 -20.14 24.40
C LYS A 9 8.67 -18.75 24.69
N PHE A 10 9.98 -18.58 24.85
CA PHE A 10 10.58 -17.33 25.35
C PHE A 10 10.87 -16.23 24.32
N ARG A 11 10.54 -16.38 23.02
CA ARG A 11 11.01 -15.46 21.95
C ARG A 11 9.92 -14.61 21.27
N LEU A 12 8.65 -14.79 21.62
CA LEU A 12 7.54 -14.07 20.96
C LEU A 12 7.25 -12.69 21.57
N GLU A 13 7.61 -12.46 22.84
CA GLU A 13 7.26 -11.26 23.60
C GLU A 13 7.95 -9.99 23.08
N HIS A 14 9.17 -10.12 22.56
CA HIS A 14 9.92 -9.01 21.96
C HIS A 14 9.69 -8.85 20.46
N LEU A 15 8.90 -9.73 19.83
CA LEU A 15 8.56 -9.60 18.42
C LEU A 15 7.41 -8.62 18.24
N ARG A 16 7.55 -7.75 17.24
CA ARG A 16 6.52 -6.78 16.83
C ARG A 16 5.15 -7.41 16.55
N ARG A 17 5.12 -8.68 16.16
CA ARG A 17 3.90 -9.47 15.96
C ARG A 17 4.04 -10.77 16.74
N SER A 18 3.19 -10.95 17.74
CA SER A 18 3.08 -12.16 18.55
C SER A 18 2.14 -13.22 17.94
N ARG A 19 1.87 -13.16 16.63
CA ARG A 19 0.94 -14.09 15.97
C ARG A 19 1.57 -15.46 15.78
N ALA A 20 0.85 -16.50 16.20
CA ALA A 20 1.06 -17.86 15.70
C ALA A 20 0.99 -17.89 14.16
N MET A 21 1.74 -18.82 13.55
CA MET A 21 1.74 -19.07 12.10
C MET A 21 0.33 -18.95 11.51
N ARG A 22 0.20 -18.17 10.42
CA ARG A 22 -1.07 -17.98 9.72
C ARG A 22 -1.55 -19.33 9.21
N ARG A 23 -2.57 -19.91 9.85
CA ARG A 23 -3.26 -21.09 9.31
C ARG A 23 -3.86 -20.73 7.96
N LEU A 24 -3.61 -21.58 6.95
CA LEU A 24 -4.28 -21.49 5.66
C LEU A 24 -5.79 -21.62 5.93
N ARG A 25 -6.56 -20.54 5.70
CA ARG A 25 -8.01 -20.67 5.64
C ARG A 25 -8.31 -21.30 4.28
N GLN A 26 -8.74 -22.56 4.29
CA GLN A 26 -9.28 -23.18 3.07
C GLN A 26 -10.47 -22.34 2.63
N HIS A 27 -10.33 -21.69 1.48
CA HIS A 27 -11.40 -20.91 0.88
C HIS A 27 -12.31 -21.91 0.17
N THR A 28 -13.59 -21.94 0.52
CA THR A 28 -14.58 -22.67 -0.27
C THR A 28 -14.59 -22.05 -1.67
N LEU A 29 -14.40 -22.87 -2.71
CA LEU A 29 -14.43 -22.48 -4.12
C LEU A 29 -15.87 -22.12 -4.54
N LYS A 30 -16.41 -21.03 -3.99
CA LYS A 30 -17.65 -20.41 -4.48
C LYS A 30 -17.55 -18.91 -4.29
N THR A 31 -16.98 -18.25 -5.27
CA THR A 31 -17.33 -16.87 -5.58
C THR A 31 -16.84 -16.56 -6.98
N GLU A 32 -17.78 -16.46 -7.92
CA GLU A 32 -17.59 -15.78 -9.20
C GLU A 32 -16.94 -14.41 -8.96
N ASP A 33 -16.16 -13.94 -9.95
CA ASP A 33 -15.45 -12.66 -9.96
C ASP A 33 -16.31 -11.51 -9.42
N ARG A 34 -16.24 -11.24 -8.11
CA ARG A 34 -17.11 -10.25 -7.43
C ARG A 34 -16.77 -8.80 -7.74
N THR A 35 -15.78 -8.54 -8.58
CA THR A 35 -15.31 -7.19 -8.89
C THR A 35 -15.17 -7.01 -10.40
N ASN A 36 -16.29 -6.73 -11.06
CA ASN A 36 -16.34 -6.40 -12.49
C ASN A 36 -15.90 -4.94 -12.70
N ILE A 37 -14.62 -4.65 -12.45
CA ILE A 37 -14.00 -3.40 -12.89
C ILE A 37 -13.79 -3.54 -14.40
N ARG A 38 -14.39 -2.64 -15.17
CA ARG A 38 -14.26 -2.63 -16.63
C ARG A 38 -12.88 -2.12 -17.03
N ASP A 39 -12.34 -2.59 -18.15
CA ASP A 39 -11.07 -2.11 -18.72
C ASP A 39 -9.88 -2.15 -17.74
N VAL A 40 -9.77 -3.22 -16.96
CA VAL A 40 -8.59 -3.45 -16.12
C VAL A 40 -7.37 -3.74 -16.98
N ILE A 41 -6.26 -3.08 -16.67
CA ILE A 41 -4.96 -3.40 -17.25
C ILE A 41 -4.26 -4.37 -16.29
N SER A 42 -3.87 -5.55 -16.78
CA SER A 42 -3.24 -6.56 -15.93
C SER A 42 -1.87 -6.07 -15.45
N ILE A 43 -1.50 -6.44 -14.22
CA ILE A 43 -0.13 -6.23 -13.72
C ILE A 43 0.94 -6.87 -14.61
N SER A 44 0.59 -7.90 -15.39
CA SER A 44 1.50 -8.54 -16.35
C SER A 44 1.88 -7.60 -17.51
N GLU A 45 1.08 -6.57 -17.80
CA GLU A 45 1.35 -5.56 -18.83
C GLU A 45 2.19 -4.38 -18.29
N ARG A 46 2.52 -4.39 -16.99
CA ARG A 46 3.34 -3.35 -16.37
C ARG A 46 4.79 -3.48 -16.86
N PRO A 47 5.49 -2.36 -17.15
CA PRO A 47 6.89 -2.40 -17.57
C PRO A 47 7.76 -3.18 -16.59
N GLY A 48 8.67 -4.01 -17.09
CA GLY A 48 9.58 -4.82 -16.27
C GLY A 48 10.43 -4.00 -15.30
N THR A 49 10.77 -2.76 -15.67
CA THR A 49 11.49 -1.81 -14.81
C THR A 49 10.76 -1.47 -13.50
N ALA A 50 9.44 -1.69 -13.44
CA ALA A 50 8.67 -1.58 -12.20
C ALA A 50 8.98 -2.70 -11.20
N GLU A 51 9.40 -3.88 -11.68
CA GLU A 51 9.59 -5.05 -10.83
C GLU A 51 10.90 -4.99 -10.07
N ASP A 52 11.97 -4.56 -10.74
CA ASP A 52 13.35 -4.55 -10.23
C ASP A 52 13.58 -3.51 -9.13
N ARG A 53 12.65 -2.55 -8.97
CA ARG A 53 12.72 -1.48 -7.95
C ARG A 53 13.97 -0.61 -8.05
N VAL A 54 14.52 -0.49 -9.26
CA VAL A 54 15.73 0.29 -9.55
C VAL A 54 15.42 1.74 -9.91
N ILE A 55 14.20 2.01 -10.39
CA ILE A 55 13.76 3.33 -10.83
C ILE A 55 12.64 3.81 -9.91
N PRO A 56 12.65 5.09 -9.47
CA PRO A 56 11.61 5.65 -8.63
C PRO A 56 10.33 5.89 -9.43
N GLY A 57 9.22 5.97 -8.69
CA GLY A 57 7.93 6.43 -9.22
C GLY A 57 6.96 5.31 -9.59
N TYR A 58 7.30 4.08 -9.21
CA TYR A 58 6.35 2.96 -9.25
C TYR A 58 5.66 2.86 -7.90
N TRP A 59 4.36 3.14 -7.86
CA TRP A 59 3.60 3.18 -6.61
C TRP A 59 2.71 1.95 -6.45
N GLU A 60 2.64 1.43 -5.24
CA GLU A 60 1.64 0.45 -4.81
C GLU A 60 0.61 1.16 -3.92
N GLY A 61 -0.68 0.98 -4.19
CA GLY A 61 -1.74 1.64 -3.41
C GLY A 61 -2.78 0.70 -2.82
N ASN A 62 -3.21 0.93 -1.57
CA ASN A 62 -4.20 0.10 -0.86
C ASN A 62 -5.23 0.95 -0.14
N LEU A 63 -6.41 0.39 0.13
CA LEU A 63 -7.28 0.94 1.18
C LEU A 63 -7.05 0.30 2.55
N LEU A 64 -6.81 1.15 3.55
CA LEU A 64 -6.95 0.80 4.95
C LEU A 64 -8.39 1.06 5.38
N PHE A 65 -9.14 -0.01 5.63
CA PHE A 65 -10.50 0.08 6.18
C PHE A 65 -10.49 0.26 7.70
N GLY A 66 -11.40 1.11 8.18
CA GLY A 66 -11.74 1.33 9.58
C GLY A 66 -13.22 1.05 9.85
N ASN A 67 -13.70 1.49 11.02
CA ASN A 67 -15.12 1.43 11.36
C ASN A 67 -15.93 2.48 10.61
N ALA A 68 -17.27 2.38 10.66
CA ALA A 68 -18.18 3.33 10.02
C ALA A 68 -17.92 3.53 8.52
N ASN A 69 -17.44 2.48 7.83
CA ASN A 69 -17.02 2.52 6.41
C ASN A 69 -15.90 3.53 6.10
N SER A 70 -15.22 4.05 7.12
CA SER A 70 -14.08 4.95 6.97
C SER A 70 -12.90 4.23 6.32
N ARG A 71 -12.15 4.99 5.53
CA ARG A 71 -11.03 4.45 4.74
C ARG A 71 -9.95 5.49 4.54
N ILE A 72 -8.71 5.02 4.43
CA ILE A 72 -7.54 5.83 4.09
C ILE A 72 -6.82 5.12 2.95
N ALA A 73 -6.42 5.85 1.93
CA ALA A 73 -5.53 5.32 0.90
C ALA A 73 -4.10 5.31 1.45
N ALA A 74 -3.42 4.17 1.37
CA ALA A 74 -2.00 4.03 1.68
C ALA A 74 -1.25 3.78 0.36
N LEU A 75 -0.40 4.72 -0.01
CA LEU A 75 0.47 4.66 -1.19
C LEU A 75 1.90 4.42 -0.72
N VAL A 76 2.60 3.52 -1.40
CA VAL A 76 4.01 3.23 -1.10
C VAL A 76 4.82 3.16 -2.38
N GLU A 77 5.89 3.94 -2.45
CA GLU A 77 6.81 3.94 -3.59
C GLU A 77 7.72 2.70 -3.52
N ARG A 78 7.86 1.98 -4.64
CA ARG A 78 8.48 0.65 -4.68
C ARG A 78 10.00 0.67 -4.53
N GLN A 79 10.71 1.72 -4.90
CA GLN A 79 12.16 1.77 -4.71
C GLN A 79 12.51 2.19 -3.28
N THR A 80 12.07 3.39 -2.91
CA THR A 80 12.42 4.15 -1.71
C THR A 80 11.61 3.74 -0.49
N ARG A 81 10.49 3.02 -0.66
CA ARG A 81 9.52 2.69 0.40
C ARG A 81 8.82 3.91 1.00
N PHE A 82 8.86 5.06 0.31
CA PHE A 82 8.23 6.28 0.78
C PHE A 82 6.72 6.09 0.86
N VAL A 83 6.14 6.40 2.02
CA VAL A 83 4.73 6.20 2.33
C VAL A 83 3.99 7.52 2.24
N MET A 84 2.82 7.51 1.59
CA MET A 84 1.86 8.60 1.63
C MET A 84 0.51 8.07 2.07
N LEU A 85 -0.16 8.82 2.95
CA LEU A 85 -1.49 8.49 3.44
C LEU A 85 -2.46 9.55 2.95
N VAL A 86 -3.54 9.12 2.31
CA VAL A 86 -4.54 10.02 1.72
C VAL A 86 -5.87 9.81 2.41
N LYS A 87 -6.39 10.86 3.04
CA LYS A 87 -7.74 10.85 3.59
C LYS A 87 -8.76 10.80 2.45
N ILE A 88 -9.73 9.89 2.58
CA ILE A 88 -10.85 9.79 1.66
C ILE A 88 -12.11 10.25 2.41
N ALA A 89 -12.91 11.09 1.76
CA ALA A 89 -14.06 11.74 2.39
C ALA A 89 -15.27 10.80 2.58
N SER A 90 -15.48 9.86 1.64
CA SER A 90 -16.63 8.95 1.67
C SER A 90 -16.26 7.53 1.24
N LYS A 91 -17.28 6.66 1.23
CA LYS A 91 -17.12 5.25 0.87
C LYS A 91 -17.16 4.98 -0.65
N ASP A 92 -17.18 6.02 -1.46
CA ASP A 92 -17.44 5.88 -2.90
C ASP A 92 -16.13 5.84 -3.69
N SER A 93 -16.11 5.13 -4.82
CA SER A 93 -14.93 5.07 -5.70
C SER A 93 -14.55 6.47 -6.20
N GLU A 94 -15.54 7.29 -6.49
CA GLU A 94 -15.39 8.70 -6.87
C GLU A 94 -14.56 9.51 -5.87
N ALA A 95 -14.86 9.38 -4.58
CA ALA A 95 -14.13 10.08 -3.53
C ALA A 95 -12.68 9.59 -3.42
N ALA A 96 -12.44 8.29 -3.60
CA ALA A 96 -11.09 7.71 -3.60
C ALA A 96 -10.28 8.24 -4.79
N VAL A 97 -10.82 8.15 -6.01
CA VAL A 97 -10.18 8.63 -7.24
C VAL A 97 -9.87 10.13 -7.15
N ASN A 98 -10.83 10.96 -6.72
CA ASN A 98 -10.61 12.40 -6.59
C ASN A 98 -9.52 12.73 -5.56
N ALA A 99 -9.45 11.98 -4.46
CA ALA A 99 -8.41 12.15 -3.46
C ALA A 99 -7.02 11.77 -4.01
N LEU A 100 -6.95 10.69 -4.80
CA LEU A 100 -5.71 10.25 -5.44
C LEU A 100 -5.24 11.21 -6.52
N ILE A 101 -6.12 11.73 -7.38
CA ILE A 101 -5.79 12.74 -8.41
C ILE A 101 -5.15 13.97 -7.74
N ARG A 102 -5.82 14.53 -6.71
CA ARG A 102 -5.28 15.69 -5.97
C ARG A 102 -3.93 15.40 -5.32
N HIS A 103 -3.66 14.14 -4.97
CA HIS A 103 -2.39 13.77 -4.36
C HIS A 103 -1.31 13.55 -5.41
N ALA A 104 -1.64 12.95 -6.55
CA ALA A 104 -0.72 12.74 -7.67
C ALA A 104 -0.19 14.09 -8.20
N GLY A 105 -1.06 15.10 -8.32
CA GLY A 105 -0.67 16.44 -8.76
C GLY A 105 0.25 17.22 -7.80
N LYS A 106 0.63 16.64 -6.65
CA LYS A 106 1.61 17.24 -5.72
C LYS A 106 3.03 16.71 -5.93
N LEU A 107 3.19 15.68 -6.76
CA LEU A 107 4.49 15.08 -7.04
C LEU A 107 4.95 15.47 -8.44
N PRO A 108 6.27 15.61 -8.67
CA PRO A 108 6.82 15.66 -10.02
C PRO A 108 6.35 14.45 -10.84
N HIS A 109 6.02 14.68 -12.11
CA HIS A 109 5.44 13.66 -12.98
C HIS A 109 6.37 12.45 -13.12
N GLU A 110 7.67 12.70 -13.16
CA GLU A 110 8.72 11.70 -13.31
C GLU A 110 8.80 10.73 -12.13
N LEU A 111 8.34 11.15 -10.94
CA LEU A 111 8.24 10.35 -9.72
C LEU A 111 6.87 9.68 -9.55
N TYR A 112 6.03 9.69 -10.57
CA TYR A 112 4.75 9.00 -10.55
C TYR A 112 4.45 8.29 -11.88
N LYS A 113 5.31 7.33 -12.25
CA LYS A 113 5.25 6.57 -13.50
C LYS A 113 4.03 5.66 -13.62
N SER A 114 3.65 4.96 -12.54
CA SER A 114 2.44 4.15 -12.54
C SER A 114 1.96 3.82 -11.13
N LEU A 115 0.71 3.37 -11.04
CA LEU A 115 0.06 2.92 -9.81
C LEU A 115 -0.35 1.45 -9.94
N THR A 116 -0.05 0.63 -8.94
CA THR A 116 -0.50 -0.76 -8.85
C THR A 116 -1.51 -0.91 -7.71
N TRP A 117 -2.68 -1.44 -8.02
CA TRP A 117 -3.79 -1.62 -7.08
C TRP A 117 -4.29 -3.07 -7.06
N ASP A 118 -5.03 -3.45 -6.02
CA ASP A 118 -5.80 -4.70 -6.06
C ASP A 118 -7.09 -4.52 -6.88
N ARG A 119 -7.84 -5.60 -7.12
CA ARG A 119 -9.12 -5.53 -7.86
C ARG A 119 -10.29 -5.01 -7.01
N GLY A 120 -10.03 -4.23 -5.97
CA GLY A 120 -11.06 -3.61 -5.15
C GLY A 120 -11.89 -2.59 -5.94
N THR A 121 -13.22 -2.60 -5.74
CA THR A 121 -14.15 -1.71 -6.45
C THR A 121 -13.97 -0.24 -6.14
N GLU A 122 -13.19 0.12 -5.11
CA GLU A 122 -12.79 1.49 -4.87
C GLU A 122 -12.05 2.13 -6.04
N MET A 123 -11.44 1.32 -6.89
CA MET A 123 -10.65 1.75 -8.04
C MET A 123 -11.40 1.54 -9.36
N ALA A 124 -12.73 1.39 -9.31
CA ALA A 124 -13.56 1.27 -10.50
C ALA A 124 -13.47 2.50 -11.43
N GLY A 125 -13.16 3.68 -10.88
CA GLY A 125 -12.92 4.91 -11.64
C GLY A 125 -11.47 5.12 -12.10
N HIS A 126 -10.62 4.09 -12.19
CA HIS A 126 -9.19 4.23 -12.53
C HIS A 126 -8.96 4.90 -13.89
N ARG A 127 -9.83 4.70 -14.88
CA ARG A 127 -9.74 5.40 -16.17
C ARG A 127 -9.72 6.91 -15.99
N ARG A 128 -10.58 7.45 -15.12
CA ARG A 128 -10.60 8.89 -14.84
C ARG A 128 -9.32 9.34 -14.14
N PHE A 129 -8.81 8.52 -13.20
CA PHE A 129 -7.51 8.78 -12.60
C PHE A 129 -6.41 8.88 -13.66
N THR A 130 -6.31 7.91 -14.56
CA THR A 130 -5.32 7.92 -15.64
C THR A 130 -5.50 9.11 -16.57
N VAL A 131 -6.71 9.42 -17.03
CA VAL A 131 -6.96 10.60 -17.90
C VAL A 131 -6.55 11.91 -17.22
N ALA A 132 -6.81 12.06 -15.92
CA ALA A 132 -6.53 13.29 -15.19
C ALA A 132 -5.06 13.47 -14.80
N THR A 133 -4.26 12.41 -14.82
CA THR A 133 -2.88 12.43 -14.28
C THR A 133 -1.82 11.91 -15.25
N ASP A 134 -2.24 11.28 -16.34
CA ASP A 134 -1.40 10.50 -17.27
C ASP A 134 -0.72 9.27 -16.62
N ILE A 135 -1.19 8.85 -15.45
CA ILE A 135 -0.62 7.74 -14.69
C ILE A 135 -1.42 6.46 -14.97
N LYS A 136 -0.75 5.44 -15.53
CA LYS A 136 -1.36 4.13 -15.77
C LYS A 136 -1.62 3.40 -14.45
N VAL A 137 -2.80 2.79 -14.33
CA VAL A 137 -3.18 1.93 -13.20
C VAL A 137 -3.17 0.48 -13.63
N TYR A 138 -2.40 -0.34 -12.91
CA TYR A 138 -2.27 -1.78 -13.13
C TYR A 138 -2.92 -2.56 -11.98
N PHE A 139 -3.61 -3.64 -12.30
CA PHE A 139 -4.35 -4.45 -11.33
C PHE A 139 -3.70 -5.80 -11.12
N CYS A 140 -3.52 -6.16 -9.85
CA CYS A 140 -3.06 -7.51 -9.48
C CYS A 140 -4.04 -8.59 -9.96
N ASP A 141 -3.51 -9.80 -10.13
CA ASP A 141 -4.30 -10.96 -10.45
C ASP A 141 -5.13 -11.42 -9.23
N PRO A 142 -6.33 -11.99 -9.46
CA PRO A 142 -7.16 -12.48 -8.36
C PRO A 142 -6.39 -13.50 -7.53
N GLN A 143 -6.53 -13.45 -6.20
CA GLN A 143 -5.87 -14.38 -5.27
C GLN A 143 -4.33 -14.31 -5.25
N HIS A 144 -3.70 -13.27 -5.84
CA HIS A 144 -2.24 -13.11 -5.90
C HIS A 144 -1.74 -11.93 -5.05
N PRO A 145 -1.99 -11.90 -3.71
CA PRO A 145 -1.66 -10.74 -2.87
C PRO A 145 -0.16 -10.43 -2.79
N TRP A 146 0.72 -11.39 -3.08
CA TRP A 146 2.17 -11.21 -3.07
C TRP A 146 2.68 -10.24 -4.14
N GLN A 147 1.89 -10.01 -5.21
CA GLN A 147 2.19 -9.02 -6.25
C GLN A 147 2.25 -7.57 -5.71
N ARG A 148 1.82 -7.35 -4.46
CA ARG A 148 1.93 -6.10 -3.69
C ARG A 148 2.60 -6.31 -2.33
N GLY A 149 3.68 -7.09 -2.31
CA GLY A 149 4.41 -7.41 -1.08
C GLY A 149 4.89 -6.19 -0.29
N THR A 150 5.14 -5.04 -0.95
CA THR A 150 5.53 -3.80 -0.25
C THR A 150 4.38 -3.29 0.61
N ASN A 151 3.17 -3.23 0.05
CA ASN A 151 2.00 -2.74 0.77
C ASN A 151 1.59 -3.63 1.93
N GLU A 152 1.70 -4.96 1.83
CA GLU A 152 1.37 -5.83 2.97
C GLU A 152 2.25 -5.55 4.19
N ASN A 153 3.56 -5.39 3.97
CA ASN A 153 4.49 -5.02 5.04
C ASN A 153 4.15 -3.65 5.62
N THR A 154 4.01 -2.63 4.76
CA THR A 154 3.75 -1.24 5.18
C THR A 154 2.42 -1.10 5.91
N ASN A 155 1.36 -1.74 5.43
CA ASN A 155 0.06 -1.80 6.11
C ASN A 155 0.22 -2.37 7.53
N GLY A 156 1.07 -3.38 7.69
CA GLY A 156 1.46 -3.91 8.98
C GLY A 156 2.01 -2.87 9.95
N LEU A 157 2.82 -1.93 9.45
CA LEU A 157 3.38 -0.84 10.25
C LEU A 157 2.31 0.19 10.57
N LEU A 158 1.51 0.56 9.57
CA LEU A 158 0.45 1.56 9.68
C LEU A 158 -0.60 1.16 10.71
N ARG A 159 -0.89 -0.14 10.85
CA ARG A 159 -1.83 -0.64 11.87
C ARG A 159 -1.38 -0.43 13.32
N GLN A 160 -0.14 0.00 13.58
CA GLN A 160 0.27 0.46 14.92
C GLN A 160 -0.23 1.88 15.23
N TYR A 161 -0.45 2.70 14.21
CA TYR A 161 -0.96 4.06 14.34
C TYR A 161 -2.47 4.15 14.04
N LEU A 162 -2.95 3.24 13.19
CA LEU A 162 -4.32 3.14 12.70
C LEU A 162 -4.85 1.71 12.98
N PRO A 163 -5.09 1.34 14.26
CA PRO A 163 -5.55 0.01 14.61
C PRO A 163 -6.78 -0.43 13.81
N LYS A 164 -6.93 -1.75 13.64
CA LYS A 164 -8.18 -2.28 13.05
C LYS A 164 -9.34 -1.97 13.99
N GLY A 165 -10.50 -1.66 13.43
CA GLY A 165 -11.68 -1.31 14.23
C GLY A 165 -11.70 0.14 14.73
N THR A 166 -10.71 0.96 14.39
CA THR A 166 -10.76 2.40 14.68
C THR A 166 -11.58 3.11 13.60
N ASP A 167 -12.35 4.13 13.98
CA ASP A 167 -12.93 5.05 13.01
C ASP A 167 -11.83 5.98 12.46
N LEU A 168 -11.52 5.81 11.18
CA LEU A 168 -10.50 6.58 10.48
C LEU A 168 -11.02 7.95 10.03
N SER A 169 -12.33 8.20 10.10
CA SER A 169 -12.94 9.50 9.79
C SER A 169 -12.42 10.62 10.71
N ALA A 170 -12.11 10.27 11.96
CA ALA A 170 -11.57 11.18 12.97
C ALA A 170 -10.13 11.66 12.69
N TYR A 171 -9.40 10.99 11.78
CA TYR A 171 -8.03 11.38 11.45
C TYR A 171 -8.01 12.48 10.40
N LEU A 172 -7.51 13.66 10.77
CA LEU A 172 -7.23 14.75 9.84
C LEU A 172 -6.03 14.41 8.94
N GLN A 173 -5.99 14.99 7.75
CA GLN A 173 -4.88 14.79 6.80
C GLN A 173 -3.52 15.15 7.42
N ALA A 174 -3.44 16.19 8.25
CA ALA A 174 -2.20 16.56 8.96
C ALA A 174 -1.68 15.46 9.89
N LYS A 175 -2.59 14.78 10.61
CA LYS A 175 -2.23 13.64 11.48
C LYS A 175 -1.74 12.44 10.65
N LEU A 176 -2.36 12.21 9.50
CA LEU A 176 -1.91 11.17 8.57
C LEU A 176 -0.52 11.48 7.99
N ASN A 177 -0.26 12.74 7.64
CA ASN A 177 1.06 13.19 7.18
C ASN A 177 2.11 12.98 8.28
N ALA A 178 1.79 13.28 9.55
CA ALA A 178 2.71 13.04 10.66
C ALA A 178 3.01 11.55 10.88
N ILE A 179 2.01 10.67 10.71
CA ILE A 179 2.21 9.21 10.76
C ILE A 179 3.11 8.74 9.61
N ALA A 180 2.83 9.19 8.39
CA ALA A 180 3.63 8.87 7.21
C ALA A 180 5.09 9.34 7.39
N ARG A 181 5.28 10.58 7.87
CA ARG A 181 6.59 11.16 8.18
C ARG A 181 7.39 10.29 9.15
N ARG A 182 6.79 9.85 10.27
CA ARG A 182 7.45 8.93 11.22
C ARG A 182 7.88 7.61 10.58
N LEU A 183 7.15 7.10 9.60
CA LEU A 183 7.55 5.89 8.86
C LEU A 183 8.63 6.17 7.82
N ASN A 184 8.62 7.35 7.23
CA ASN A 184 9.55 7.79 6.19
C ASN A 184 10.89 8.26 6.75
N GLU A 185 10.94 8.73 8.00
CA GLU A 185 12.17 9.08 8.73
C GLU A 185 12.77 7.89 9.49
N ARG A 186 12.18 6.70 9.35
CA ARG A 186 12.66 5.49 10.02
C ARG A 186 13.64 4.73 9.13
N PRO A 187 14.90 4.51 9.57
CA PRO A 187 15.90 3.68 8.90
C PRO A 187 15.36 2.31 8.49
N ARG A 188 15.68 1.88 7.26
CA ARG A 188 15.27 0.55 6.74
C ARG A 188 16.48 -0.27 6.35
N LYS A 189 16.60 -1.48 6.91
CA LYS A 189 17.64 -2.44 6.51
C LYS A 189 17.64 -2.71 5.00
N THR A 190 16.47 -2.74 4.36
CA THR A 190 16.33 -2.92 2.90
C THR A 190 16.87 -1.75 2.06
N LEU A 191 17.15 -0.62 2.70
CA LEU A 191 17.72 0.59 2.10
C LEU A 191 19.11 0.87 2.70
N ASN A 192 19.83 -0.16 3.15
CA ASN A 192 21.14 -0.03 3.82
C ASN A 192 21.12 0.91 5.04
N PHE A 193 19.99 0.94 5.75
CA PHE A 193 19.71 1.82 6.89
C PHE A 193 19.47 3.30 6.56
N ASP A 194 19.41 3.67 5.30
CA ASP A 194 18.85 4.96 4.91
C ASP A 194 17.35 5.01 5.23
N THR A 195 16.84 6.22 5.40
CA THR A 195 15.41 6.47 5.57
C THR A 195 14.71 6.58 4.21
N PRO A 196 13.45 6.16 4.10
CA PRO A 196 12.67 6.38 2.89
C PRO A 196 12.62 7.85 2.44
N ALA A 197 12.60 8.79 3.38
CA ALA A 197 12.62 10.22 3.11
C ALA A 197 13.91 10.66 2.40
N GLU A 198 15.08 10.24 2.90
CA GLU A 198 16.37 10.55 2.26
C GLU A 198 16.45 9.96 0.85
N ARG A 199 16.08 8.69 0.68
CA ARG A 199 16.10 8.02 -0.63
C ARG A 199 15.13 8.67 -1.62
N PHE A 200 13.95 9.07 -1.14
CA PHE A 200 12.98 9.77 -1.98
C PHE A 200 13.44 11.18 -2.36
N GLN A 201 14.04 11.92 -1.43
CA GLN A 201 14.60 13.24 -1.73
C GLN A 201 15.78 13.16 -2.71
N GLN A 202 16.64 12.15 -2.61
CA GLN A 202 17.69 11.88 -3.59
C GLN A 202 17.09 11.63 -4.98
N ALA A 203 16.04 10.81 -5.07
CA ALA A 203 15.34 10.56 -6.33
C ALA A 203 14.72 11.84 -6.92
N VAL A 204 14.12 12.71 -6.09
CA VAL A 204 13.61 14.02 -6.51
C VAL A 204 14.74 14.88 -7.07
N ALA A 205 15.86 14.98 -6.38
CA ALA A 205 17.00 15.79 -6.78
C ALA A 205 17.68 15.30 -8.08
N SER A 206 17.66 14.00 -8.36
CA SER A 206 18.19 13.44 -9.61
C SER A 206 17.29 13.65 -10.84
N THR A 207 16.08 14.17 -10.64
CA THR A 207 15.03 14.20 -11.67
C THR A 207 14.70 15.63 -12.15
N GLY A 208 15.15 16.65 -11.43
CA GLY A 208 15.10 18.07 -11.84
C GLY A 208 16.48 18.57 -12.23
#